data_AF-A0AAU9M807-F1
#
_entry.id   AF-A0AAU9M807-F1
#
_cell.length_a   1.000
_cell.length_b   1.000
_cell.length_c   1.000
_cell.angle_alpha   90.00
_cell.angle_beta   90.00
_cell.angle_gamma   90.00
#
_symmetry.space_group_name_H-M   'P 1'
#
loop_
_entity.id
_entity.type
_entity.pdbx_description
1 polymer ?
#
loop_
_entity_poly.entity_id
_entity_poly.type
_entity_poly.pdbx_seq_one_letter_code
_entity_poly.pdbx_strand_id
1 'polypeptide(L)'
;MDEDDTPVVEVQYNGMFINKPFIYFDPDKKEIMYADSREKGYVEFIAHLNVITRRMCKYVYYCPDGQTLCQGLATLQNECDYHEFLESLLEKKKVTVYVYHMHEPLFEWIEMEEPEVEDDTNSNADEGVDSMLIDKEC
;
A
#
# COMPACT_ATOMS: atom_id res chain seq x y z
N MET A 1 -14.84 7.49 -25.61
CA MET A 1 -13.40 7.81 -25.54
C MET A 1 -13.06 7.47 -24.12
N ASP A 2 -12.68 6.22 -23.88
CA ASP A 2 -12.30 5.78 -22.55
C ASP A 2 -10.95 6.44 -22.24
N GLU A 3 -10.93 7.23 -21.16
CA GLU A 3 -9.72 7.83 -20.64
C GLU A 3 -8.75 6.69 -20.29
N ASP A 4 -7.70 6.61 -21.09
CA ASP A 4 -6.38 6.00 -20.82
C ASP A 4 -6.27 5.19 -19.51
N ASP A 5 -6.81 3.97 -19.50
CA ASP A 5 -6.66 2.98 -18.42
C ASP A 5 -5.27 2.30 -18.46
N THR A 6 -4.25 3.10 -18.84
CA THR A 6 -2.86 2.67 -18.93
C THR A 6 -2.30 2.58 -17.52
N PRO A 7 -1.73 1.44 -17.12
CA PRO A 7 -1.18 1.32 -15.79
C PRO A 7 -0.03 2.31 -15.54
N VAL A 8 0.02 2.86 -14.32
CA VAL A 8 1.00 3.89 -13.92
C VAL A 8 1.79 3.43 -12.70
N VAL A 9 3.10 3.70 -12.74
CA VAL A 9 3.99 3.52 -11.59
C VAL A 9 4.25 4.88 -10.97
N GLU A 10 3.80 5.09 -9.73
CA GLU A 10 4.15 6.28 -8.94
C GLU A 10 5.44 5.99 -8.15
N VAL A 11 6.54 6.62 -8.51
CA VAL A 11 7.81 6.52 -7.78
C VAL A 11 7.88 7.61 -6.72
N GLN A 12 7.94 7.19 -5.46
CA GLN A 12 8.14 8.04 -4.30
C GLN A 12 9.56 7.86 -3.75
N TYR A 13 10.29 8.96 -3.61
CA TYR A 13 11.69 8.97 -3.17
C TYR A 13 11.99 10.21 -2.33
N ASN A 14 13.15 10.27 -1.67
CA ASN A 14 13.54 11.34 -0.72
C ASN A 14 12.62 11.52 0.51
N GLY A 15 11.58 10.70 0.67
CA GLY A 15 10.78 10.63 1.89
C GLY A 15 11.36 9.67 2.92
N MET A 16 10.62 9.46 4.00
CA MET A 16 10.98 8.52 5.08
C MET A 16 9.80 7.66 5.51
N PHE A 17 10.06 6.40 5.85
CA PHE A 17 9.07 5.59 6.53
C PHE A 17 8.98 6.02 8.00
N ILE A 18 7.76 6.22 8.47
CA ILE A 18 7.43 6.48 9.87
C ILE A 18 6.68 5.25 10.37
N ASN A 19 6.98 4.75 11.57
CA ASN A 19 6.36 3.55 12.14
C ASN A 19 4.93 3.83 12.65
N LYS A 20 4.67 4.99 13.27
CA LYS A 20 3.38 5.31 13.91
C LYS A 20 2.88 6.70 13.52
N PRO A 21 1.89 6.81 12.61
CA PRO A 21 1.29 5.72 11.80
C PRO A 21 2.30 5.14 10.78
N PHE A 22 2.08 3.91 10.30
CA PHE A 22 2.98 3.31 9.30
C PHE A 22 2.77 3.93 7.91
N ILE A 23 3.54 4.98 7.61
CA ILE A 23 3.39 5.80 6.39
C ILE A 23 4.74 6.12 5.75
N TYR A 24 4.72 6.52 4.47
CA TYR A 24 5.86 7.16 3.81
C TYR A 24 5.64 8.68 3.75
N PHE A 25 6.45 9.42 4.50
CA PHE A 25 6.26 10.84 4.77
C PHE A 25 7.18 11.72 3.91
N ASP A 26 6.59 12.83 3.42
CA ASP A 26 7.24 13.90 2.64
C ASP A 26 8.09 13.44 1.43
N PRO A 27 7.53 12.63 0.49
CA PRO A 27 8.27 12.19 -0.67
C PRO A 27 8.24 13.18 -1.83
N ASP A 28 9.33 13.20 -2.60
CA ASP A 28 9.28 13.59 -4.00
C ASP A 28 8.56 12.51 -4.82
N LYS A 29 7.75 12.94 -5.80
CA LYS A 29 6.94 12.04 -6.63
C LYS A 29 7.28 12.15 -8.11
N LYS A 30 7.32 11.02 -8.78
CA LYS A 30 7.42 10.92 -10.24
C LYS A 30 6.52 9.81 -10.76
N GLU A 31 6.04 9.95 -11.97
CA GLU A 31 5.27 8.91 -12.65
C GLU A 31 6.08 8.32 -13.80
N ILE A 32 6.01 7.00 -13.93
CA ILE A 32 6.56 6.23 -15.06
C ILE A 32 5.41 5.42 -15.67
N MET A 33 5.38 5.34 -16.99
CA MET A 33 4.36 4.58 -17.71
C MET A 33 4.65 3.07 -17.63
N TYR A 34 3.59 2.25 -17.65
CA TYR A 34 3.73 0.79 -17.68
C TYR A 34 4.59 0.30 -18.85
N ALA A 35 4.49 0.91 -20.02
CA ALA A 35 5.28 0.54 -21.20
C ALA A 35 6.79 0.63 -20.91
N ASP A 36 7.23 1.72 -20.26
CA ASP A 36 8.63 1.91 -19.88
C ASP A 36 9.12 0.91 -18.84
N SER A 37 8.21 0.37 -18.03
CA SER A 37 8.51 -0.67 -17.04
C SER A 37 8.54 -2.04 -17.69
N ARG A 38 7.48 -2.46 -18.39
CA ARG A 38 7.37 -3.79 -19.02
C ARG A 38 8.49 -4.10 -20.01
N GLU A 39 8.95 -3.11 -20.77
CA GLU A 39 10.03 -3.31 -21.75
C GLU A 39 11.41 -3.52 -21.09
N LYS A 40 11.54 -3.25 -19.79
CA LYS A 40 12.79 -3.38 -19.02
C LYS A 40 12.77 -4.66 -18.20
N GLY A 41 13.92 -5.32 -18.10
CA GLY A 41 14.17 -6.30 -17.02
C GLY A 41 14.39 -5.61 -15.67
N TYR A 42 14.39 -6.35 -14.56
CA TYR A 42 14.59 -5.79 -13.22
C TYR A 42 15.84 -4.89 -13.15
N VAL A 43 16.98 -5.35 -13.67
CA VAL A 43 18.24 -4.59 -13.64
C VAL A 43 18.12 -3.23 -14.34
N GLU A 44 17.44 -3.20 -15.49
CA GLU A 44 17.25 -1.99 -16.29
C GLU A 44 16.24 -1.04 -15.63
N PHE A 45 15.21 -1.60 -14.99
CA PHE A 45 14.26 -0.83 -14.20
C PHE A 45 14.94 -0.14 -13.02
N ILE A 46 15.75 -0.86 -12.24
CA ILE A 46 16.53 -0.26 -11.14
C ILE A 46 17.51 0.80 -11.66
N ALA A 47 18.17 0.54 -12.80
CA ALA A 47 19.04 1.54 -13.42
C ALA A 47 18.27 2.81 -13.83
N HIS A 48 17.04 2.65 -14.33
CA HIS A 48 16.17 3.77 -14.65
C HIS A 48 15.75 4.54 -13.39
N LEU A 49 15.37 3.86 -12.30
CA LEU A 49 15.11 4.48 -11.00
C LEU A 49 16.30 5.30 -10.51
N ASN A 50 17.53 4.80 -10.66
CA ASN A 50 18.73 5.54 -10.29
C ASN A 50 18.87 6.86 -11.05
N VAL A 51 18.56 6.84 -12.35
CA VAL A 51 18.60 8.03 -13.21
C VAL A 51 17.55 9.05 -12.79
N ILE A 52 16.30 8.62 -12.59
CA ILE A 52 15.21 9.55 -12.29
C ILE A 52 15.26 10.10 -10.86
N THR A 53 15.74 9.33 -9.90
CA THR A 53 15.92 9.78 -8.50
C THR A 53 17.25 10.50 -8.28
N ARG A 54 18.20 10.39 -9.23
CA ARG A 54 19.58 10.87 -9.14
C ARG A 54 20.33 10.30 -7.92
N ARG A 55 19.98 9.08 -7.51
CA ARG A 55 20.55 8.40 -6.33
C ARG A 55 20.70 6.91 -6.59
N MET A 56 21.45 6.23 -5.73
CA MET A 56 21.54 4.77 -5.74
C MET A 56 20.35 4.17 -4.98
N CYS A 57 19.49 3.46 -5.71
CA CYS A 57 18.32 2.75 -5.21
C CYS A 57 18.76 1.37 -4.72
N LYS A 58 19.14 1.26 -3.45
CA LYS A 58 19.59 -0.02 -2.86
C LYS A 58 18.43 -0.88 -2.37
N TYR A 59 17.47 -0.24 -1.71
CA TYR A 59 16.29 -0.89 -1.18
C TYR A 59 15.08 -0.29 -1.86
N VAL A 60 14.38 -1.11 -2.62
CA VAL A 60 13.20 -0.72 -3.38
C VAL A 60 12.05 -1.59 -2.92
N TYR A 61 10.91 -0.95 -2.69
CA TYR A 61 9.67 -1.59 -2.28
C TYR A 61 8.56 -1.14 -3.22
N TYR A 62 7.50 -1.93 -3.30
CA TYR A 62 6.29 -1.53 -3.99
C TYR A 62 5.06 -1.82 -3.14
N CYS A 63 3.99 -1.06 -3.36
CA CYS A 63 2.69 -1.29 -2.75
C CYS A 63 1.61 -1.07 -3.80
N PRO A 64 0.74 -2.07 -4.06
CA PRO A 64 -0.38 -1.91 -4.98
C PRO A 64 -1.36 -0.84 -4.49
N ASP A 65 -1.96 -0.10 -5.42
CA ASP A 65 -2.94 0.92 -5.07
C ASP A 65 -4.16 0.33 -4.36
N GLY A 66 -4.74 1.09 -3.42
CA GLY A 66 -5.84 0.64 -2.58
C GLY A 66 -5.44 -0.26 -1.40
N GLN A 67 -4.16 -0.61 -1.25
CA GLN A 67 -3.64 -1.29 -0.06
C GLN A 67 -2.89 -0.31 0.85
N THR A 68 -2.99 -0.53 2.16
CA THR A 68 -2.13 0.15 3.14
C THR A 68 -0.70 -0.40 3.04
N LEU A 69 0.30 0.37 3.49
CA LEU A 69 1.68 -0.12 3.55
C LEU A 69 1.80 -1.38 4.41
N CYS A 70 1.00 -1.48 5.46
CA CYS A 70 0.98 -2.60 6.40
C CYS A 70 0.52 -3.90 5.71
N GLN A 71 -0.38 -3.78 4.74
CA GLN A 71 -0.96 -4.93 4.04
C GLN A 71 -0.24 -5.28 2.73
N GLY A 72 0.25 -4.26 2.02
CA GLY A 72 0.66 -4.40 0.62
C GLY A 72 2.12 -4.12 0.34
N LEU A 73 2.93 -3.74 1.32
CA LEU A 73 4.33 -3.44 1.09
C LEU A 73 5.13 -4.72 0.81
N ALA A 74 5.71 -4.80 -0.39
CA ALA A 74 6.55 -5.91 -0.82
C ALA A 74 7.93 -5.41 -1.25
N THR A 75 8.95 -6.26 -1.14
CA THR A 75 10.30 -5.95 -1.61
C THR A 75 10.41 -6.12 -3.12
N LEU A 76 11.25 -5.31 -3.75
CA LEU A 76 11.63 -5.45 -5.16
C LEU A 76 13.15 -5.61 -5.27
N GLN A 77 13.64 -6.86 -5.23
CA GLN A 77 15.06 -7.17 -5.09
C GLN A 77 15.63 -8.04 -6.21
N ASN A 78 14.77 -8.70 -6.99
CA ASN A 78 15.18 -9.63 -8.03
C ASN A 78 14.14 -9.71 -9.16
N GLU A 79 14.43 -10.51 -10.19
CA GLU A 79 13.55 -10.69 -11.37
C GLU A 79 12.20 -11.35 -11.04
N CYS A 80 12.13 -12.22 -10.03
CA CYS A 80 10.87 -12.83 -9.61
C CYS A 80 9.94 -11.79 -8.97
N ASP A 81 10.47 -10.99 -8.03
CA ASP A 81 9.71 -9.89 -7.41
C ASP A 81 9.24 -8.89 -8.47
N TYR A 82 10.08 -8.65 -9.48
CA TYR A 82 9.76 -7.77 -10.59
C TYR A 82 8.61 -8.27 -11.46
N HIS A 83 8.53 -9.59 -11.68
CA HIS A 83 7.38 -10.19 -12.34
C HIS A 83 6.10 -9.98 -11.55
N GLU A 84 6.11 -10.25 -10.23
CA GLU A 84 4.95 -10.06 -9.35
C GLU A 84 4.51 -8.58 -9.27
N PHE A 85 5.47 -7.67 -9.28
CA PHE A 85 5.23 -6.23 -9.40
C PHE A 85 4.49 -5.87 -10.69
N LEU A 86 4.92 -6.42 -11.84
CA LEU A 86 4.28 -6.17 -13.13
C LEU A 86 2.85 -6.75 -13.19
N GLU A 87 2.62 -7.92 -12.60
CA GLU A 87 1.29 -8.52 -12.47
C GLU A 87 0.37 -7.65 -11.59
N SER A 88 0.87 -7.20 -10.44
CA SER A 88 0.15 -6.29 -9.53
C SER A 88 -0.23 -4.99 -10.23
N LEU A 89 0.67 -4.45 -11.06
CA LEU A 89 0.44 -3.23 -11.82
C LEU A 89 -0.62 -3.39 -12.91
N LEU A 90 -0.65 -4.53 -13.60
CA LEU A 90 -1.71 -4.86 -14.54
C LEU A 90 -3.08 -4.99 -13.87
N GLU A 91 -3.12 -5.59 -12.68
CA GLU A 91 -4.35 -5.80 -11.92
C GLU A 91 -4.89 -4.50 -11.31
N LYS A 92 -4.04 -3.75 -10.60
CA LYS A 92 -4.46 -2.56 -9.84
C LYS A 92 -4.46 -1.27 -10.65
N LYS A 93 -3.86 -1.27 -11.85
CA LYS A 93 -3.66 -0.08 -12.71
C LYS A 93 -2.76 1.00 -12.12
N LYS A 94 -2.50 0.97 -10.83
CA LYS A 94 -1.53 1.83 -10.17
C LYS A 94 -0.76 1.05 -9.10
N VAL A 95 0.55 1.26 -9.07
CA VAL A 95 1.44 0.75 -8.02
C VAL A 95 2.37 1.87 -7.60
N THR A 96 2.57 2.02 -6.30
CA THR A 96 3.55 2.97 -5.76
C THR A 96 4.86 2.25 -5.48
N VAL A 97 5.97 2.77 -6.00
CA VAL A 97 7.33 2.29 -5.75
C VAL A 97 8.03 3.24 -4.80
N TYR A 98 8.53 2.71 -3.69
CA TYR A 98 9.24 3.47 -2.66
C TYR A 98 10.75 3.20 -2.79
N VAL A 99 11.53 4.26 -2.96
CA VAL A 99 12.99 4.18 -3.06
C VAL A 99 13.61 4.61 -1.73
N TYR A 100 14.26 3.67 -1.06
CA TYR A 100 14.69 3.84 0.31
C TYR A 100 16.22 3.93 0.49
N HIS A 101 16.64 4.75 1.46
CA HIS A 101 18.05 5.12 1.67
C HIS A 101 18.62 4.78 3.06
N MET A 102 17.84 4.24 4.03
CA MET A 102 18.29 4.10 5.43
C MET A 102 17.86 2.78 6.08
N HIS A 103 18.46 1.62 5.75
CA HIS A 103 18.10 0.26 6.24
C HIS A 103 17.29 0.18 7.56
N GLU A 104 15.98 0.29 7.45
CA GLU A 104 15.00 0.36 8.53
C GLU A 104 14.29 -0.99 8.58
N PRO A 105 13.89 -1.48 9.76
CA PRO A 105 13.25 -2.78 9.89
C PRO A 105 11.74 -2.70 9.57
N LEU A 106 11.38 -2.32 8.35
CA LEU A 106 9.99 -2.04 7.94
C LEU A 106 9.05 -3.21 8.23
N PHE A 107 9.47 -4.44 7.96
CA PHE A 107 8.63 -5.62 8.20
C PHE A 107 8.42 -5.91 9.69
N GLU A 108 9.39 -5.60 10.56
CA GLU A 108 9.19 -5.67 12.00
C GLU A 108 8.16 -4.63 12.46
N TRP A 109 8.15 -3.44 11.83
CA TRP A 109 7.17 -2.41 12.13
C TRP A 109 5.75 -2.84 11.76
N ILE A 110 5.61 -3.52 10.62
CA ILE A 110 4.34 -4.13 10.18
C ILE A 110 3.87 -5.20 11.16
N GLU A 111 4.77 -6.09 11.62
CA GLU A 111 4.42 -7.14 12.58
C GLU A 111 4.01 -6.59 13.97
N MET A 112 4.53 -5.43 14.36
CA MET A 112 4.19 -4.75 15.62
C MET A 112 2.92 -3.90 15.53
N GLU A 113 2.35 -3.73 14.36
CA GLU A 113 1.12 -2.97 14.18
C GLU A 113 -0.06 -3.81 14.68
N GLU A 114 -0.64 -3.39 15.81
CA GLU A 114 -1.85 -4.03 16.33
C GLU A 114 -2.98 -3.80 15.33
N PRO A 115 -3.74 -4.84 14.93
CA PRO A 115 -4.92 -4.62 14.12
C PRO A 115 -5.85 -3.71 14.93
N GLU A 116 -6.25 -2.59 14.35
CA GLU A 116 -7.30 -1.76 14.92
C GLU A 116 -8.54 -2.65 15.04
N VAL A 117 -8.80 -3.15 16.24
CA VAL A 117 -10.07 -3.80 16.55
C VAL A 117 -11.12 -2.71 16.43
N GLU A 118 -11.92 -2.76 15.36
CA GLU A 118 -13.15 -2.00 15.29
C GLU A 118 -14.00 -2.43 16.50
N ASP A 119 -14.01 -1.59 17.54
CA ASP A 119 -14.88 -1.76 18.69
C ASP A 119 -16.30 -1.48 18.22
N ASP A 120 -16.93 -2.51 17.65
CA ASP A 120 -18.32 -2.53 17.21
C ASP A 120 -19.28 -2.59 18.42
N THR A 121 -18.99 -1.87 19.50
CA THR A 121 -19.91 -1.66 20.62
C THR A 121 -20.89 -0.52 20.32
N ASN A 122 -21.63 -0.66 19.21
CA ASN A 122 -22.95 -0.07 19.10
C ASN A 122 -24.00 -1.00 19.74
N SER A 123 -23.86 -1.28 21.05
CA SER A 123 -24.93 -1.86 21.85
C SER A 123 -25.88 -0.76 22.35
N ASN A 124 -26.50 -0.05 21.40
CA ASN A 124 -27.77 0.61 21.64
C ASN A 124 -28.88 -0.46 21.61
N ALA A 125 -28.96 -1.25 22.69
CA ALA A 125 -30.10 -2.11 22.97
C ALA A 125 -30.70 -1.65 24.31
N ASP A 126 -31.51 -0.60 24.24
CA ASP A 126 -32.53 -0.28 25.24
C ASP A 126 -33.61 -1.38 25.17
N GLU A 127 -33.30 -2.56 25.74
CA GLU A 127 -34.30 -3.59 25.97
C GLU A 127 -35.02 -3.27 27.26
N GLY A 128 -36.07 -2.46 27.12
CA GLY A 128 -37.11 -2.29 28.13
C GLY A 128 -37.75 -3.63 28.47
N VAL A 129 -37.34 -4.21 29.60
CA VAL A 129 -37.95 -5.42 30.14
C VAL A 129 -39.10 -5.08 31.10
N ASP A 130 -40.27 -5.54 30.66
CA ASP A 130 -41.34 -6.15 31.43
C ASP A 130 -42.50 -5.27 31.94
N SER A 131 -43.64 -5.40 31.26
CA SER A 131 -44.95 -5.47 31.91
C SER A 131 -45.94 -6.22 31.01
N MET A 132 -46.17 -7.49 31.34
CA MET A 132 -47.22 -8.33 30.77
C MET A 132 -48.61 -7.67 30.84
N LEU A 133 -49.27 -7.60 29.68
CA LEU A 133 -50.69 -7.29 29.51
C LEU A 133 -51.57 -8.43 30.03
N ILE A 134 -52.43 -8.18 31.02
CA ILE A 134 -53.74 -8.84 31.15
C ILE A 134 -54.75 -7.82 31.70
N ASP A 135 -55.56 -7.25 30.80
CA ASP A 135 -56.84 -6.62 31.14
C ASP A 135 -57.92 -7.70 31.37
N LYS A 136 -58.83 -7.43 32.31
CA LYS A 136 -59.87 -8.33 32.83
C LYS A 136 -61.18 -8.33 32.01
N GLU A 137 -61.94 -9.43 32.20
CA GLU A 137 -63.41 -9.62 32.15
C GLU A 137 -64.14 -9.98 30.83
N CYS A 138 -64.66 -11.22 30.79
CA CYS A 138 -66.10 -11.56 30.71
C CYS A 138 -66.33 -12.96 31.33
#